data_AF-A0A2I1UDI6-F1
#
_entry.id   AF-A0A2I1UDI6-F1
#
_cell.length_a   1.000
_cell.length_b   1.000
_cell.length_c   1.000
_cell.angle_alpha   90.00
_cell.angle_beta   90.00
_cell.angle_gamma   90.00
#
_symmetry.space_group_name_H-M   'P 1'
#
loop_
_entity.id
_entity.type
_entity.pdbx_description
1 polymer ?
#
loop_
_entity_poly.entity_id
_entity_poly.type
_entity_poly.pdbx_seq_one_letter_code
_entity_poly.pdbx_strand_id
1 'polypeptide(L)'
;MNLNKVIKEIEQLNCKVITLKNLNSKGRYILVNNQHFIFLRSDTSDIEKINVLLHEKHHLINDDCNNSLSQIDTFKNHIENNSEKGRILDFMSLVNSEYPIDEHFNYQDYLKNAEIPARYENYVKEIATNFYNENKKNNII
;
A
#
# COMPACT_ATOMS: atom_id res chain seq x y z
N MET A 1 -5.63 -12.99 0.24
CA MET A 1 -5.25 -11.87 1.14
C MET A 1 -6.30 -11.64 2.21
N ASN A 2 -5.89 -11.41 3.47
CA ASN A 2 -6.78 -11.28 4.62
C ASN A 2 -6.72 -9.87 5.22
N LEU A 3 -7.82 -9.10 5.12
CA LEU A 3 -7.90 -7.73 5.63
C LEU A 3 -7.56 -7.63 7.13
N ASN A 4 -8.04 -8.56 7.96
CA ASN A 4 -7.78 -8.56 9.39
C ASN A 4 -6.29 -8.77 9.72
N LYS A 5 -5.56 -9.49 8.87
CA LYS A 5 -4.11 -9.65 9.03
C LYS A 5 -3.40 -8.31 8.81
N VAL A 6 -3.72 -7.62 7.71
CA VAL A 6 -3.14 -6.30 7.38
C VAL A 6 -3.46 -5.26 8.45
N ILE A 7 -4.70 -5.25 8.97
CA ILE A 7 -5.09 -4.37 10.09
C ILE A 7 -4.20 -4.62 11.31
N LYS A 8 -4.03 -5.88 11.73
CA LYS A 8 -3.22 -6.23 12.89
C LYS A 8 -1.75 -5.83 12.73
N GLU A 9 -1.18 -6.00 11.54
CA GLU A 9 0.20 -5.58 11.24
C GLU A 9 0.36 -4.06 11.35
N ILE A 10 -0.62 -3.28 10.89
CA ILE A 10 -0.61 -1.81 11.03
C ILE A 10 -0.81 -1.40 12.49
N GLU A 11 -1.67 -2.08 13.23
CA GLU A 11 -1.91 -1.78 14.64
C GLU A 11 -0.67 -2.02 15.52
N GLN A 12 0.22 -2.94 15.12
CA GLN A 12 1.53 -3.12 15.75
C GLN A 12 2.45 -1.89 15.60
N LEU A 13 2.17 -0.99 14.64
CA LEU A 13 2.89 0.28 14.47
C LEU A 13 2.33 1.41 15.35
N ASN A 14 1.65 1.07 16.45
CA ASN A 14 1.00 2.02 17.36
C ASN A 14 -0.04 2.93 16.66
N CYS A 15 -0.74 2.37 15.68
CA CYS A 15 -1.81 3.03 14.93
C CYS A 15 -3.16 2.36 15.20
N LYS A 16 -4.25 3.11 15.26
CA LYS A 16 -5.60 2.53 15.36
C LYS A 16 -6.30 2.59 14.02
N VAL A 17 -6.81 1.46 13.55
CA VAL A 17 -7.63 1.40 12.34
C VAL A 17 -9.11 1.49 12.70
N ILE A 18 -9.83 2.44 12.11
CA ILE A 18 -11.24 2.69 12.42
C ILE A 18 -12.06 2.77 11.14
N THR A 19 -13.13 2.00 11.07
CA THR A 19 -14.06 2.02 9.93
C THR A 19 -15.19 3.01 10.18
N LEU A 20 -15.45 3.90 9.22
CA LEU A 20 -16.48 4.94 9.28
C LEU A 20 -17.45 4.84 8.08
N LYS A 21 -18.72 5.16 8.31
CA LYS A 21 -19.75 5.13 7.25
C LYS A 21 -19.63 6.29 6.26
N ASN A 22 -19.34 7.49 6.74
CA ASN A 22 -19.39 8.72 5.95
C ASN A 22 -17.99 9.37 5.87
N LEU A 23 -17.06 8.72 5.19
CA LEU A 23 -15.74 9.29 4.91
C LEU A 23 -15.70 9.86 3.48
N ASN A 24 -15.21 11.10 3.33
CA ASN A 24 -15.14 11.76 2.02
C ASN A 24 -14.12 11.10 1.07
N SER A 25 -13.14 10.38 1.61
CA SER A 25 -12.14 9.60 0.88
C SER A 25 -12.32 8.10 1.15
N LYS A 26 -11.65 7.23 0.38
CA LYS A 26 -11.65 5.78 0.65
C LYS A 26 -10.94 5.43 1.97
N GLY A 27 -9.93 6.21 2.34
CA GLY A 27 -9.33 6.22 3.67
C GLY A 27 -8.53 7.48 3.94
N ARG A 28 -8.00 7.59 5.16
CA ARG A 28 -7.17 8.72 5.59
C ARG A 28 -6.37 8.38 6.84
N TYR A 29 -5.05 8.58 6.77
CA TYR A 29 -4.18 8.66 7.93
C TYR A 29 -4.25 10.06 8.58
N ILE A 30 -4.32 10.09 9.92
CA ILE A 30 -4.15 11.32 10.71
C ILE A 30 -3.37 11.06 12.00
N LEU A 31 -2.69 12.09 12.49
CA LEU A 31 -2.09 12.16 13.81
C LEU A 31 -2.86 13.16 14.68
N VAL A 32 -3.42 12.71 15.81
CA VAL A 32 -4.16 13.56 16.76
C VAL A 32 -3.70 13.24 18.18
N ASN A 33 -3.34 14.27 18.95
CA ASN A 33 -2.88 14.13 20.33
C ASN A 33 -1.78 13.05 20.51
N ASN A 34 -0.81 13.05 19.59
CA ASN A 34 0.30 12.08 19.55
C ASN A 34 -0.15 10.61 19.39
N GLN A 35 -1.34 10.40 18.80
CA GLN A 35 -1.87 9.07 18.51
C GLN A 35 -2.22 8.95 17.02
N HIS A 36 -1.77 7.86 16.41
CA HIS A 36 -1.96 7.58 14.99
C HIS A 36 -3.30 6.89 14.74
N PHE A 37 -4.01 7.34 13.71
CA PHE A 37 -5.27 6.75 13.26
C PHE A 37 -5.27 6.59 11.75
N ILE A 38 -5.78 5.47 11.26
CA ILE A 38 -6.16 5.29 9.86
C ILE A 38 -7.66 5.04 9.82
N PHE A 39 -8.38 5.94 9.14
CA PHE A 39 -9.80 5.79 8.88
C PHE A 39 -10.03 5.10 7.54
N LEU A 40 -10.96 4.15 7.53
CA LEU A 40 -11.42 3.46 6.32
C LEU A 40 -12.90 3.72 6.10
N ARG A 41 -13.30 3.91 4.85
CA ARG A 41 -14.72 3.96 4.49
C ARG A 41 -15.33 2.55 4.58
N SER A 42 -16.53 2.43 5.15
CA SER A 42 -17.13 1.11 5.41
C SER A 42 -17.60 0.38 4.16
N ASP A 43 -18.01 1.12 3.14
CA ASP A 43 -18.66 0.66 1.92
C ASP A 43 -17.69 0.17 0.82
N THR A 44 -16.37 0.19 1.09
CA THR A 44 -15.36 -0.33 0.17
C THR A 44 -15.15 -1.84 0.34
N SER A 45 -14.74 -2.51 -0.72
CA SER A 45 -14.38 -3.94 -0.68
C SER A 45 -13.14 -4.18 0.19
N ASP A 46 -12.93 -5.43 0.62
CA ASP A 46 -11.76 -5.78 1.42
C ASP A 46 -10.44 -5.52 0.68
N ILE A 47 -10.39 -5.75 -0.64
CA ILE A 47 -9.21 -5.47 -1.47
C ILE A 47 -8.94 -3.95 -1.52
N GLU A 48 -9.98 -3.14 -1.69
CA GLU A 48 -9.83 -1.68 -1.66
C GLU A 48 -9.36 -1.20 -0.27
N LYS A 49 -9.91 -1.78 0.81
CA LYS A 49 -9.47 -1.47 2.18
C LYS A 49 -8.01 -1.85 2.39
N ILE A 50 -7.55 -3.00 1.90
CA ILE A 50 -6.14 -3.40 1.95
C ILE A 50 -5.28 -2.38 1.20
N ASN A 51 -5.64 -2.01 -0.02
CA ASN A 51 -4.87 -1.03 -0.80
C ASN A 51 -4.76 0.32 -0.11
N VAL A 52 -5.87 0.81 0.45
CA VAL A 52 -5.89 2.04 1.24
C VAL A 52 -5.01 1.89 2.47
N LEU A 53 -5.15 0.82 3.25
CA LEU A 53 -4.34 0.56 4.43
C LEU A 53 -2.84 0.55 4.12
N LEU A 54 -2.42 -0.12 3.05
CA LEU A 54 -1.02 -0.16 2.64
C LEU A 54 -0.51 1.22 2.22
N HIS A 55 -1.33 2.02 1.52
CA HIS A 55 -0.97 3.39 1.17
C HIS A 55 -0.79 4.28 2.41
N GLU A 56 -1.80 4.29 3.30
CA GLU A 56 -1.79 5.08 4.53
C GLU A 56 -0.70 4.62 5.51
N LYS A 57 -0.32 3.33 5.48
CA LYS A 57 0.83 2.80 6.24
C LYS A 57 2.12 3.50 5.87
N HIS A 58 2.34 3.83 4.59
CA HIS A 58 3.55 4.55 4.19
C HIS A 58 3.57 5.99 4.68
N HIS A 59 2.42 6.66 4.70
CA HIS A 59 2.34 7.99 5.34
C HIS A 59 2.65 7.95 6.83
N LEU A 60 2.22 6.88 7.52
CA LEU A 60 2.57 6.63 8.91
C LEU A 60 4.08 6.40 9.10
N ILE A 61 4.67 5.47 8.35
CA ILE A 61 6.10 5.11 8.48
C ILE A 61 7.02 6.28 8.17
N ASN A 62 6.65 7.09 7.17
CA ASN A 62 7.42 8.26 6.74
C ASN A 62 7.20 9.50 7.63
N ASP A 63 6.29 9.41 8.61
CA ASP A 63 5.89 10.51 9.49
C ASP A 63 5.44 11.77 8.72
N ASP A 64 4.67 11.57 7.64
CA ASP A 64 4.30 12.66 6.72
C ASP A 64 3.42 13.74 7.38
N CYS A 65 2.72 13.40 8.46
CA CYS A 65 1.92 14.35 9.24
C CYS A 65 2.77 15.43 9.95
N ASN A 66 4.02 15.13 10.30
CA ASN A 66 4.95 16.08 10.90
C ASN A 66 5.86 16.75 9.87
N ASN A 67 5.75 16.37 8.59
CA ASN A 67 6.52 16.98 7.52
C ASN A 67 5.95 18.36 7.16
N SER A 68 6.67 19.43 7.52
CA SER A 68 6.24 20.80 7.24
C SER A 68 6.13 21.11 5.74
N LEU A 69 6.84 20.37 4.88
CA LEU A 69 6.79 20.53 3.43
C LEU A 69 5.57 19.84 2.80
N SER A 70 4.81 19.03 3.55
CA SER A 70 3.56 18.40 3.07
C SER A 70 2.50 19.40 2.60
N GLN A 71 2.61 20.66 3.03
CA GLN A 71 1.74 21.76 2.62
C GLN A 71 2.14 22.40 1.29
N ILE A 72 3.30 22.06 0.73
CA ILE A 72 3.79 22.59 -0.56
C ILE A 72 3.40 21.60 -1.66
N ASP A 73 2.60 22.04 -2.63
CA ASP A 73 1.99 21.16 -3.65
C ASP A 73 2.99 20.24 -4.38
N THR A 74 4.15 20.77 -4.79
CA THR A 74 5.18 19.99 -5.49
C THR A 74 5.76 18.90 -4.60
N PHE A 75 6.00 19.21 -3.33
CA PHE A 75 6.54 18.26 -2.37
C PHE A 75 5.48 17.26 -1.91
N LYS A 76 4.24 17.69 -1.75
CA LYS A 76 3.09 16.82 -1.51
C LYS A 76 2.97 15.75 -2.58
N ASN A 77 3.06 16.12 -3.87
CA ASN A 77 3.04 15.14 -4.95
C ASN A 77 4.18 14.12 -4.86
N HIS A 78 5.35 14.52 -4.37
CA HIS A 78 6.47 13.61 -4.11
C HIS A 78 6.16 12.63 -2.97
N ILE A 79 5.60 13.13 -1.86
CA ILE A 79 5.15 12.30 -0.73
C ILE A 79 4.12 11.26 -1.21
N GLU A 80 3.05 11.69 -1.86
CA GLU A 80 1.99 10.81 -2.38
C GLU A 80 2.55 9.76 -3.34
N ASN A 81 3.50 10.16 -4.19
CA ASN A 81 4.16 9.23 -5.11
C ASN A 81 5.01 8.17 -4.37
N ASN A 82 5.66 8.54 -3.26
CA ASN A 82 6.43 7.61 -2.45
C ASN A 82 5.51 6.65 -1.69
N SER A 83 4.41 7.15 -1.10
CA SER A 83 3.40 6.31 -0.47
C SER A 83 2.77 5.34 -1.44
N GLU A 84 2.51 5.78 -2.68
CA GLU A 84 1.96 4.92 -3.72
C GLU A 84 2.94 3.85 -4.19
N LYS A 85 4.23 4.16 -4.32
CA LYS A 85 5.27 3.15 -4.59
C LYS A 85 5.35 2.13 -3.46
N GLY A 86 5.32 2.59 -2.21
CA GLY A 86 5.30 1.72 -1.04
C GLY A 86 4.10 0.77 -1.05
N ARG A 87 2.89 1.30 -1.27
CA ARG A 87 1.66 0.51 -1.43
C ARG A 87 1.82 -0.58 -2.49
N ILE A 88 2.35 -0.24 -3.66
CA ILE A 88 2.54 -1.18 -4.77
C ILE A 88 3.49 -2.31 -4.35
N LEU A 89 4.63 -1.97 -3.73
CA LEU A 89 5.60 -2.95 -3.25
C LEU A 89 4.98 -3.91 -2.22
N ASP A 90 4.31 -3.38 -1.21
CA ASP A 90 3.64 -4.19 -0.19
C ASP A 90 2.57 -5.11 -0.79
N PHE A 91 1.74 -4.57 -1.70
CA PHE A 91 0.67 -5.34 -2.32
C PHE A 91 1.24 -6.45 -3.21
N MET A 92 2.30 -6.16 -3.97
CA MET A 92 3.03 -7.17 -4.74
C MET A 92 3.67 -8.23 -3.82
N SER A 93 4.20 -7.83 -2.66
CA SER A 93 4.75 -8.78 -1.69
C SER A 93 3.67 -9.71 -1.12
N LEU A 94 2.49 -9.19 -0.81
CA LEU A 94 1.34 -10.00 -0.39
C LEU A 94 0.92 -10.98 -1.50
N VAL A 95 0.82 -10.53 -2.75
CA VAL A 95 0.56 -11.42 -3.90
C VAL A 95 1.63 -12.50 -3.98
N ASN A 96 2.92 -12.11 -3.98
CA ASN A 96 4.04 -13.02 -4.13
C ASN A 96 4.08 -14.09 -3.03
N SER A 97 3.62 -13.75 -1.82
CA SER A 97 3.54 -14.72 -0.72
C SER A 97 2.44 -15.78 -0.89
N GLU A 98 1.36 -15.45 -1.60
CA GLU A 98 0.24 -16.37 -1.88
C GLU A 98 0.39 -17.09 -3.23
N TYR A 99 0.94 -16.37 -4.21
CA TYR A 99 1.16 -16.78 -5.60
C TYR A 99 2.56 -16.28 -6.02
N PRO A 100 3.62 -17.07 -5.78
CA PRO A 100 4.97 -16.69 -6.13
C PRO A 100 5.10 -16.27 -7.59
N ILE A 101 5.66 -15.08 -7.80
CA ILE A 101 5.93 -14.51 -9.12
C ILE A 101 6.95 -15.40 -9.83
N ASP A 102 6.55 -15.94 -10.98
CA ASP A 102 7.34 -16.80 -11.87
C ASP A 102 7.53 -16.14 -13.25
N GLU A 103 8.06 -16.89 -14.23
CA GLU A 103 8.22 -16.39 -15.61
C GLU A 103 6.90 -16.08 -16.34
N HIS A 104 5.77 -16.55 -15.83
CA HIS A 104 4.44 -16.35 -16.43
C HIS A 104 3.71 -15.13 -15.85
N PHE A 105 4.33 -14.38 -14.93
CA PHE A 105 3.71 -13.22 -14.33
C PHE A 105 3.30 -12.16 -15.37
N ASN A 106 1.99 -11.94 -15.51
CA ASN A 106 1.43 -10.92 -16.40
C ASN A 106 1.29 -9.57 -15.66
N TYR A 107 2.29 -8.70 -15.81
CA TYR A 107 2.27 -7.38 -15.19
C TYR A 107 1.12 -6.49 -15.70
N GLN A 108 0.62 -6.68 -16.93
CA GLN A 108 -0.48 -5.86 -17.47
C GLN A 108 -1.79 -6.19 -16.76
N ASP A 109 -2.08 -7.48 -16.59
CA ASP A 109 -3.25 -7.94 -15.83
C ASP A 109 -3.14 -7.51 -14.37
N TYR A 110 -1.95 -7.61 -13.78
CA TYR A 110 -1.70 -7.14 -12.43
C TYR A 110 -1.99 -5.64 -12.26
N LEU A 111 -1.45 -4.78 -13.12
CA LEU A 111 -1.70 -3.33 -13.08
C LEU A 111 -3.20 -3.02 -13.14
N LYS A 112 -3.93 -3.69 -14.03
CA LYS A 112 -5.37 -3.49 -14.22
C LYS A 112 -6.17 -3.95 -12.98
N ASN A 113 -5.90 -5.14 -12.49
CA ASN A 113 -6.67 -5.74 -11.38
C ASN A 113 -6.35 -5.08 -10.03
N ALA A 114 -5.13 -4.55 -9.87
CA ALA A 114 -4.71 -3.83 -8.67
C ALA A 114 -4.99 -2.31 -8.73
N GLU A 115 -5.69 -1.84 -9.78
CA GLU A 115 -5.99 -0.42 -10.04
C GLU A 115 -4.74 0.48 -10.00
N ILE A 116 -3.59 -0.03 -10.45
CA ILE A 116 -2.32 0.71 -10.44
C ILE A 116 -2.23 1.60 -11.68
N PRO A 117 -1.98 2.91 -11.54
CA PRO A 117 -1.80 3.81 -12.68
C PRO A 117 -0.64 3.38 -13.58
N ALA A 118 -0.82 3.44 -14.89
CA ALA A 118 0.17 3.02 -15.89
C ALA A 118 1.55 3.71 -15.76
N ARG A 119 1.61 4.91 -15.16
CA ARG A 119 2.88 5.60 -14.85
C ARG A 119 3.83 4.79 -13.95
N TYR A 120 3.31 3.79 -13.21
CA TYR A 120 4.10 2.90 -12.36
C TYR A 120 4.50 1.58 -13.05
N GLU A 121 4.19 1.38 -14.33
CA GLU A 121 4.47 0.13 -15.05
C GLU A 121 5.93 -0.30 -14.93
N ASN A 122 6.88 0.60 -15.17
CA ASN A 122 8.31 0.29 -15.07
C ASN A 122 8.71 -0.11 -13.64
N TYR A 123 8.11 0.52 -12.63
CA TYR A 123 8.37 0.19 -11.24
C TYR A 123 7.81 -1.20 -10.86
N VAL A 124 6.62 -1.55 -11.35
CA VAL A 124 6.04 -2.89 -11.20
C VAL A 124 6.93 -3.96 -11.86
N LYS A 125 7.43 -3.71 -13.07
CA LYS A 125 8.36 -4.64 -13.75
C LYS A 125 9.64 -4.86 -12.98
N GLU A 126 10.21 -3.79 -12.42
CA GLU A 126 11.42 -3.85 -11.59
C GLU A 126 11.19 -4.74 -10.35
N ILE A 127 10.11 -4.49 -9.61
CA ILE A 127 9.75 -5.30 -8.43
C ILE A 127 9.48 -6.75 -8.80
N ALA A 128 8.72 -7.00 -9.87
CA ALA A 128 8.42 -8.36 -10.33
C ALA A 128 9.69 -9.13 -10.68
N THR A 129 10.66 -8.48 -11.34
CA THR A 129 11.97 -9.07 -11.67
C THR A 129 12.74 -9.44 -10.40
N ASN A 130 12.72 -8.58 -9.38
CA ASN A 130 13.37 -8.86 -8.10
C ASN A 130 12.74 -10.06 -7.40
N PHE A 131 11.41 -10.09 -7.29
CA PHE A 131 10.69 -11.21 -6.67
C PHE A 131 10.90 -12.52 -7.44
N TYR A 132 10.88 -12.51 -8.77
CA TYR A 132 11.20 -13.69 -9.57
C TYR A 132 12.59 -14.26 -9.23
N ASN A 133 13.61 -13.40 -9.21
CA ASN A 133 14.98 -13.80 -8.91
C ASN A 133 15.13 -14.32 -7.46
N GLU A 134 14.46 -13.70 -6.50
CA GLU A 134 14.45 -14.15 -5.10
C GLU A 134 13.74 -15.49 -4.93
N ASN A 135 12.57 -15.67 -5.56
CA ASN A 135 11.82 -16.91 -5.54
C ASN A 135 12.65 -18.06 -6.10
N LYS A 136 13.32 -17.84 -7.25
CA LYS A 136 14.23 -18.79 -7.88
C LYS A 136 15.43 -19.14 -7.00
N LYS A 137 16.06 -18.13 -6.38
CA LYS A 137 17.19 -18.33 -5.46
C LYS A 137 16.79 -19.16 -4.24
N ASN A 138 15.56 -19.01 -3.77
CA ASN A 138 15.02 -19.70 -2.61
C ASN A 138 14.39 -21.07 -2.95
N ASN A 139 14.41 -21.50 -4.22
CA ASN A 139 13.74 -22.72 -4.71
C ASN A 139 12.23 -22.76 -4.39
N ILE A 140 11.57 -21.60 -4.41
CA ILE A 140 10.11 -21.49 -4.30
C ILE A 140 9.46 -21.81 -5.65
N ILE A 141 10.15 -21.43 -6.74
CA ILE A 141 9.84 -21.74 -8.14
C ILE A 141 11.04 -22.39 -8.80
#